data_AF-A0A8S1P1U6-F1
#
_entry.id   AF-A0A8S1P1U6-F1
#
_cell.length_a   1.000
_cell.length_b   1.000
_cell.length_c   1.000
_cell.angle_alpha   90.00
_cell.angle_beta   90.00
_cell.angle_gamma   90.00
#
_symmetry.space_group_name_H-M   'P 1'
#
loop_
_entity.id
_entity.type
_entity.pdbx_description
1 polymer ?
#
loop_
_entity_poly.entity_id
_entity_poly.type
_entity_poly.pdbx_seq_one_letter_code
_entity_poly.pdbx_strand_id
1 'polypeptide(L)'
;MKIYYPTRVFLLRGNHECKQLTSYFNFRDECLYKYDQEVYEAIMSSFDNMPLVALINNKFLCLHGGISPDLKSLADVERIDRFREPPKAGLFCDILWADPVENDELYDEIHYRGNDTRGCSWFFGEKAVQPLLDNNKFICLIRAHEAQLEGYRLYKYNEKIKEFPQVLTIFSAPNYCDVYNNKAAILKFENCTLNISQFGYSSHPYLLPHFLDIFSWSIPFVTEKVTEMLNYVLQPRPGEKIDDSEDDQVIINQQPIGQQLGNSRPLGKFQQITKKQIDITKSKISFVSKMMKMQTVLRQERENIIKLKGLCPDKRIPRGVLLQGAEGIKDALEHFNTTRAADRINEKWPETK
;
A
#
# COMPACT_ATOMS: atom_id res chain seq x y z
N MET A 1 -12.75 2.45 22.34
CA MET A 1 -13.17 1.06 22.69
C MET A 1 -12.35 0.46 23.83
N LYS A 2 -11.03 0.27 23.70
CA LYS A 2 -10.21 -0.38 24.75
C LYS A 2 -10.31 0.30 26.13
N ILE A 3 -10.34 1.64 26.17
CA ILE A 3 -10.50 2.42 27.41
C ILE A 3 -11.85 2.12 28.10
N TYR A 4 -12.95 2.08 27.34
CA TYR A 4 -14.29 1.83 27.87
C TYR A 4 -14.55 0.37 28.24
N TYR A 5 -13.92 -0.56 27.53
CA TYR A 5 -14.14 -2.00 27.69
C TYR A 5 -12.82 -2.76 27.93
N PRO A 6 -12.07 -2.45 29.00
CA PRO A 6 -10.71 -2.94 29.20
C PRO A 6 -10.64 -4.46 29.38
N THR A 7 -11.70 -5.08 29.90
CA THR A 7 -11.82 -6.52 30.17
C THR A 7 -12.59 -7.29 29.10
N ARG A 8 -13.08 -6.62 28.04
CA ARG A 8 -13.86 -7.27 26.96
C ARG A 8 -13.24 -7.08 25.58
N VAL A 9 -12.55 -5.96 25.36
CA VAL A 9 -11.84 -5.68 24.11
C VAL A 9 -10.35 -5.87 24.36
N PHE A 10 -9.73 -6.72 23.56
CA PHE A 10 -8.30 -6.98 23.59
C PHE A 10 -7.72 -6.71 22.21
N LEU A 11 -6.53 -6.12 22.18
CA LEU A 11 -5.83 -5.77 20.96
C LEU A 11 -4.47 -6.46 21.03
N LEU A 12 -4.15 -7.28 20.03
CA LEU A 12 -2.84 -7.91 19.90
C LEU A 12 -1.98 -7.11 18.94
N ARG A 13 -0.67 -7.13 19.13
CA ARG A 13 0.29 -6.50 18.24
C ARG A 13 0.37 -7.30 16.94
N GLY A 14 0.29 -6.62 15.80
CA GLY A 14 0.66 -7.17 14.50
C GLY A 14 2.03 -6.70 14.06
N ASN A 15 2.44 -7.09 12.86
CA ASN A 15 3.74 -6.70 12.31
C ASN A 15 3.81 -5.23 11.87
N HIS A 16 2.68 -4.60 11.55
CA HIS A 16 2.62 -3.19 11.16
C HIS A 16 2.64 -2.22 12.36
N GLU A 17 2.39 -2.69 13.58
CA GLU A 17 2.44 -1.91 14.82
C GLU A 17 3.88 -1.69 15.31
N CYS A 18 4.73 -1.14 14.44
CA CYS A 18 6.13 -0.84 14.71
C CYS A 18 6.63 0.37 13.90
N LYS A 19 7.72 1.01 14.35
CA LYS A 19 8.29 2.20 13.70
C LYS A 19 8.79 1.89 12.28
N GLN A 20 9.42 0.74 12.09
CA GLN A 20 9.98 0.37 10.79
C GLN A 20 8.92 0.30 9.70
N LEU A 21 7.79 -0.35 9.96
CA LEU A 21 6.74 -0.53 8.96
C LEU A 21 5.92 0.75 8.79
N THR A 22 5.61 1.44 9.88
CA THR A 22 4.81 2.68 9.80
C THR A 22 5.53 3.84 9.12
N SER A 23 6.87 3.87 9.17
CA SER A 23 7.69 4.87 8.46
C SER A 23 8.00 4.49 7.02
N TYR A 24 8.04 3.20 6.69
CA TYR A 24 8.20 2.72 5.31
C TYR A 24 6.90 2.88 4.50
N PHE A 25 5.76 2.60 5.14
CA PHE A 25 4.43 2.82 4.58
C PHE A 25 3.91 4.23 4.91
N ASN A 26 2.60 4.42 4.81
CA ASN A 26 1.95 5.73 4.86
C ASN A 26 1.48 6.15 6.25
N PHE A 27 1.58 5.30 7.29
CA PHE A 27 0.98 5.62 8.59
C PHE A 27 1.65 6.82 9.29
N ARG A 28 2.98 6.93 9.17
CA ARG A 28 3.69 8.11 9.69
C ARG A 28 3.27 9.37 8.95
N ASP A 29 3.25 9.32 7.62
CA ASP A 29 2.81 10.45 6.77
C ASP A 29 1.36 10.85 7.07
N GLU A 30 0.50 9.86 7.35
CA GLU A 30 -0.89 10.09 7.76
C GLU A 30 -0.99 10.87 9.07
N CYS A 31 -0.20 10.46 10.08
CA CYS A 31 -0.16 11.14 11.36
C CYS A 31 0.30 12.59 11.20
N LEU A 32 1.34 12.83 10.40
CA LEU A 32 1.86 14.18 10.14
C LEU A 32 0.89 15.04 9.31
N TYR A 33 0.13 14.42 8.42
CA TYR A 33 -0.86 15.12 7.60
C TYR A 33 -2.10 15.53 8.41
N LYS A 34 -2.58 14.65 9.29
CA LYS A 34 -3.83 14.86 10.06
C LYS A 34 -3.61 15.50 11.43
N TYR A 35 -2.44 15.29 12.02
CA TYR A 35 -2.08 15.69 13.39
C TYR A 35 -0.64 16.23 13.39
N ASP A 36 0.28 15.58 14.11
CA ASP A 36 1.67 15.97 14.26
C ASP A 36 2.57 14.77 14.62
N GLN A 37 3.85 15.07 14.86
CA GLN A 37 4.87 14.10 15.25
C GLN A 37 4.64 13.55 16.66
N GLU A 38 4.08 14.34 17.58
CA GLU A 38 3.82 13.92 18.97
C GLU A 38 2.77 12.81 19.02
N VAL A 39 1.70 12.93 18.22
CA VAL A 39 0.69 11.88 18.08
C VAL A 39 1.30 10.59 17.53
N TYR A 40 2.16 10.67 16.52
CA TYR A 40 2.83 9.49 15.98
C TYR A 40 3.68 8.79 17.06
N GLU A 41 4.48 9.54 17.81
CA GLU A 41 5.33 9.00 18.88
C GLU A 41 4.53 8.39 20.02
N ALA A 42 3.40 9.01 20.40
CA ALA A 42 2.48 8.47 21.40
C ALA A 42 1.86 7.14 20.93
N ILE A 43 1.49 7.03 19.65
CA ILE A 43 0.98 5.77 19.08
C ILE A 43 2.07 4.69 19.06
N MET A 44 3.33 5.04 18.71
CA MET A 44 4.43 4.09 18.76
C MET A 44 4.67 3.55 20.17
N SER A 45 4.64 4.42 21.18
CA SER A 45 4.71 4.00 22.59
C SER A 45 3.52 3.10 22.96
N SER A 46 2.31 3.40 22.47
CA SER A 46 1.15 2.54 22.67
C SER A 46 1.32 1.16 22.02
N PHE A 47 1.92 1.08 20.84
CA PHE A 47 2.18 -0.18 20.14
C PHE A 47 3.17 -1.08 20.90
N ASP A 48 4.19 -0.49 21.53
CA ASP A 48 5.14 -1.23 22.38
C ASP A 48 4.47 -1.88 23.60
N ASN A 49 3.29 -1.39 24.02
CA ASN A 49 2.55 -1.95 25.14
C ASN A 49 1.59 -3.09 24.75
N MET A 50 1.39 -3.34 23.45
CA MET A 50 0.41 -4.33 22.97
C MET A 50 0.85 -5.77 23.29
N PRO A 51 -0.04 -6.63 23.82
CA PRO A 51 0.22 -8.07 23.97
C PRO A 51 0.52 -8.76 22.64
N LEU A 52 1.33 -9.81 22.66
CA LEU A 52 1.73 -10.55 21.46
C LEU A 52 0.80 -11.71 21.12
N VAL A 53 0.26 -12.37 22.14
CA VAL A 53 -0.61 -13.54 22.00
C VAL A 53 -1.80 -13.43 22.94
N ALA A 54 -2.88 -14.13 22.62
CA ALA A 54 -3.98 -14.38 23.53
C ALA A 54 -4.29 -15.87 23.58
N LEU A 55 -4.65 -16.36 24.77
CA LEU A 55 -5.17 -17.72 24.94
C LEU A 55 -6.66 -17.65 25.22
N ILE A 56 -7.47 -18.13 24.28
CA ILE A 56 -8.93 -18.14 24.41
C ILE A 56 -9.40 -19.51 24.90
N ASN A 57 -10.20 -19.52 25.97
CA ASN A 57 -10.77 -20.71 26.61
C ASN A 57 -9.76 -21.81 26.95
N ASN A 58 -8.47 -21.47 27.13
CA ASN A 58 -7.37 -22.41 27.31
C ASN A 58 -7.23 -23.46 26.18
N LYS A 59 -7.74 -23.13 24.98
CA LYS A 59 -7.81 -24.05 23.83
C LYS A 59 -7.33 -23.43 22.53
N PHE A 60 -7.53 -22.14 22.32
CA PHE A 60 -7.16 -21.47 21.08
C PHE A 60 -6.03 -20.50 21.34
N LEU A 61 -4.88 -20.74 20.70
CA LEU A 61 -3.77 -19.81 20.73
C LEU A 61 -3.99 -18.80 19.60
N CYS A 62 -4.12 -17.52 19.96
CA CYS A 62 -4.31 -16.42 19.03
C CYS A 62 -3.04 -15.59 18.95
N LEU A 63 -2.55 -15.35 17.73
CA LEU A 63 -1.41 -14.51 17.45
C LEU A 63 -1.55 -13.89 16.06
N HIS A 64 -0.70 -12.93 15.69
CA HIS A 64 -0.82 -12.28 14.38
C HIS A 64 -0.20 -13.12 13.26
N GLY A 65 1.09 -13.40 13.40
CA GLY A 65 1.95 -14.16 12.49
C GLY A 65 1.74 -15.67 12.64
N GLY A 66 2.73 -16.34 13.20
CA GLY A 66 2.74 -17.78 13.32
C GLY A 66 3.50 -18.30 14.52
N ILE A 67 3.94 -19.56 14.39
CA ILE A 67 4.76 -20.25 15.39
C ILE A 67 6.25 -20.11 15.05
N SER A 68 7.10 -20.36 16.04
CA SER A 68 8.55 -20.25 15.95
C SER A 68 9.21 -21.57 16.34
N PRO A 69 10.39 -21.91 15.79
CA PRO A 69 11.24 -22.96 16.35
C PRO A 69 11.45 -22.84 17.86
N ASP A 70 11.49 -21.61 18.38
CA ASP A 70 11.72 -21.29 19.79
C ASP A 70 10.42 -21.28 20.64
N LEU A 71 9.24 -21.43 20.01
CA LEU A 71 7.96 -21.49 20.71
C LEU A 71 7.62 -22.95 21.06
N LYS A 72 7.84 -23.35 22.31
CA LYS A 72 7.45 -24.70 22.79
C LYS A 72 6.27 -24.65 23.75
N SER A 73 6.17 -23.57 24.53
CA SER A 73 5.16 -23.37 25.54
C SER A 73 4.82 -21.89 25.72
N LEU A 74 3.73 -21.59 26.43
CA LEU A 74 3.38 -20.20 26.76
C LEU A 74 4.43 -19.53 27.67
N ALA A 75 5.17 -20.30 28.46
CA ALA A 75 6.26 -19.79 29.29
C ALA A 75 7.39 -19.16 28.45
N ASP A 76 7.57 -19.59 27.19
CA ASP A 76 8.56 -18.99 26.30
C ASP A 76 8.12 -17.59 25.85
N VAL A 77 6.82 -17.38 25.66
CA VAL A 77 6.24 -16.06 25.34
C VAL A 77 6.30 -15.12 26.54
N GLU A 78 6.06 -15.63 27.75
CA GLU A 78 6.13 -14.84 28.99
C GLU A 78 7.54 -14.26 29.27
N ARG A 79 8.60 -14.90 28.75
CA ARG A 79 9.98 -14.42 28.87
C ARG A 79 10.34 -13.29 27.90
N ILE A 80 9.48 -12.98 26.93
CA ILE A 80 9.75 -11.93 25.94
C ILE A 80 9.58 -10.56 26.59
N ASP A 81 10.64 -9.75 26.57
CA ASP A 81 10.49 -8.30 26.73
C ASP A 81 9.85 -7.72 25.46
N ARG A 82 8.55 -7.44 25.55
CA ARG A 82 7.73 -6.93 24.45
C ARG A 82 7.70 -5.40 24.36
N PHE A 83 8.18 -4.69 25.38
CA PHE A 83 8.09 -3.23 25.49
C PHE A 83 9.19 -2.52 24.68
N ARG A 84 9.30 -2.92 23.42
CA ARG A 84 10.34 -2.48 22.49
C ARG A 84 9.89 -2.68 21.05
N GLU A 85 10.64 -2.09 20.12
CA GLU A 85 10.49 -2.36 18.69
C GLU A 85 10.74 -3.86 18.41
N PRO A 86 9.93 -4.52 17.55
CA PRO A 86 10.14 -5.90 17.17
C PRO A 86 11.54 -6.11 16.56
N PRO A 87 12.32 -7.09 17.04
CA PRO A 87 13.62 -7.40 16.44
C PRO A 87 13.46 -8.02 15.05
N LYS A 88 14.53 -8.01 14.25
CA LYS A 88 14.55 -8.64 12.90
C LYS A 88 14.56 -10.19 12.94
N ALA A 89 14.79 -10.80 14.10
CA ALA A 89 14.86 -12.24 14.28
C ALA A 89 14.50 -12.66 15.72
N GLY A 90 14.24 -13.96 15.87
CA GLY A 90 13.89 -14.62 17.15
C GLY A 90 12.39 -14.65 17.41
N LEU A 91 12.00 -15.29 18.51
CA LEU A 91 10.60 -15.58 18.86
C LEU A 91 9.64 -14.38 18.74
N PHE A 92 10.06 -13.17 19.18
CA PHE A 92 9.22 -11.98 19.06
C PHE A 92 8.96 -11.60 17.59
N CYS A 93 9.98 -11.66 16.73
CA CYS A 93 9.79 -11.48 15.28
C CYS A 93 8.83 -12.54 14.72
N ASP A 94 9.03 -13.80 15.09
CA ASP A 94 8.32 -14.92 14.51
C ASP A 94 6.82 -14.94 14.82
N ILE A 95 6.44 -14.56 16.05
CA ILE A 95 5.03 -14.42 16.44
C ILE A 95 4.30 -13.41 15.56
N LEU A 96 5.00 -12.43 14.99
CA LEU A 96 4.42 -11.39 14.14
C LEU A 96 4.55 -11.69 12.63
N TRP A 97 5.54 -12.48 12.20
CA TRP A 97 5.93 -12.59 10.79
C TRP A 97 5.89 -14.01 10.21
N ALA A 98 5.80 -15.05 11.02
CA ALA A 98 5.77 -16.41 10.51
C ALA A 98 4.46 -16.69 9.74
N ASP A 99 4.55 -17.52 8.70
CA ASP A 99 3.42 -17.91 7.85
C ASP A 99 3.32 -19.44 7.74
N PRO A 100 2.12 -20.00 7.61
CA PRO A 100 1.98 -21.41 7.25
C PRO A 100 2.42 -21.65 5.80
N VAL A 101 2.90 -22.86 5.50
CA VAL A 101 3.18 -23.28 4.13
C VAL A 101 1.89 -23.31 3.31
N GLU A 102 1.87 -22.64 2.15
CA GLU A 102 0.65 -22.52 1.33
C GLU A 102 0.25 -23.79 0.57
N ASN A 103 1.22 -24.60 0.16
CA ASN A 103 0.97 -25.84 -0.58
C ASN A 103 0.68 -26.96 0.42
N ASP A 104 -0.51 -27.57 0.32
CA ASP A 104 -0.99 -28.57 1.27
C ASP A 104 -0.08 -29.83 1.33
N GLU A 105 0.49 -30.28 0.20
CA GLU A 105 1.43 -31.42 0.18
C GLU A 105 2.72 -31.07 0.94
N LEU A 106 3.25 -29.87 0.73
CA LEU A 106 4.43 -29.39 1.43
C LEU A 106 4.16 -29.06 2.90
N TYR A 107 2.93 -28.66 3.23
CA TYR A 107 2.51 -28.36 4.60
C TYR A 107 2.64 -29.61 5.49
N ASP A 108 2.27 -30.78 4.98
CA ASP A 108 2.34 -32.05 5.72
C ASP A 108 3.79 -32.49 6.00
N GLU A 109 4.74 -32.12 5.14
CA GLU A 109 6.12 -32.58 5.25
C GLU A 109 7.05 -31.64 6.02
N ILE A 110 6.76 -30.34 6.01
CA ILE A 110 7.65 -29.30 6.52
C ILE A 110 7.49 -29.11 8.03
N HIS A 111 8.61 -29.01 8.72
CA HIS A 111 8.66 -28.52 10.09
C HIS A 111 8.79 -26.98 10.09
N TYR A 112 9.98 -26.46 9.76
CA TYR A 112 10.20 -25.04 9.47
C TYR A 112 11.04 -24.88 8.20
N ARG A 113 10.83 -23.78 7.45
CA ARG A 113 11.66 -23.35 6.32
C ARG A 113 11.80 -21.82 6.37
N GLY A 114 12.90 -21.25 5.86
CA GLY A 114 13.03 -19.78 5.76
C GLY A 114 11.85 -19.16 4.99
N ASN A 115 11.34 -18.03 5.47
CA ASN A 115 10.23 -17.33 4.82
C ASN A 115 10.72 -16.31 3.78
N ASP A 116 10.88 -16.80 2.56
CA ASP A 116 11.36 -16.01 1.42
C ASP A 116 10.35 -14.93 0.97
N THR A 117 9.07 -15.12 1.30
CA THR A 117 8.02 -14.14 1.00
C THR A 117 8.12 -12.92 1.91
N ARG A 118 8.46 -13.11 3.19
CA ARG A 118 8.66 -12.02 4.16
C ARG A 118 10.09 -11.52 4.21
N GLY A 119 11.08 -12.32 3.79
CA GLY A 119 12.50 -12.00 3.92
C GLY A 119 13.02 -12.03 5.36
N CYS A 120 12.22 -12.54 6.30
CA CYS A 120 12.54 -12.77 7.70
C CYS A 120 11.62 -13.87 8.25
N SER A 121 11.93 -14.41 9.43
CA SER A 121 11.13 -15.47 10.07
C SER A 121 10.98 -16.76 9.23
N TRP A 122 9.96 -17.56 9.53
CA TRP A 122 9.81 -18.94 9.09
C TRP A 122 8.46 -19.21 8.43
N PHE A 123 8.48 -20.07 7.41
CA PHE A 123 7.33 -20.88 7.06
C PHE A 123 7.23 -22.08 8.01
N PHE A 124 6.03 -22.42 8.46
CA PHE A 124 5.77 -23.58 9.30
C PHE A 124 4.74 -24.52 8.67
N GLY A 125 4.93 -25.83 8.87
CA GLY A 125 4.01 -26.87 8.41
C GLY A 125 3.38 -27.65 9.56
N GLU A 126 2.63 -28.69 9.22
CA GLU A 126 1.94 -29.57 10.15
C GLU A 126 2.89 -30.13 11.22
N LYS A 127 4.09 -30.59 10.82
CA LYS A 127 5.05 -31.20 11.74
C LYS A 127 5.51 -30.25 12.85
N ALA A 128 5.44 -28.94 12.63
CA ALA A 128 5.74 -27.94 13.66
C ALA A 128 4.52 -27.57 14.51
N VAL A 129 3.33 -27.54 13.91
CA VAL A 129 2.09 -27.17 14.61
C VAL A 129 1.61 -28.28 15.54
N GLN A 130 1.62 -29.54 15.07
CA GLN A 130 1.05 -30.68 15.80
C GLN A 130 1.69 -30.86 17.21
N PRO A 131 3.04 -30.85 17.38
CA PRO A 131 3.65 -30.94 18.69
C PRO A 131 3.30 -29.77 19.62
N LEU A 132 3.18 -28.55 19.08
CA LEU A 132 2.82 -27.39 19.87
C LEU A 132 1.39 -27.52 20.41
N LEU A 133 0.43 -27.91 19.55
CA LEU A 133 -0.96 -28.13 19.95
C LEU A 133 -1.06 -29.24 21.00
N ASP A 134 -0.37 -30.36 20.78
CA ASP A 134 -0.41 -31.52 21.66
C ASP A 134 0.20 -31.26 23.04
N ASN A 135 1.41 -30.69 23.08
CA ASN A 135 2.12 -30.46 24.34
C ASN A 135 1.40 -29.45 25.23
N ASN A 136 0.71 -28.48 24.64
CA ASN A 136 0.00 -27.43 25.36
C ASN A 136 -1.51 -27.67 25.47
N LYS A 137 -2.02 -28.78 24.93
CA LYS A 137 -3.46 -29.15 24.91
C LYS A 137 -4.34 -28.11 24.22
N PHE A 138 -3.79 -27.44 23.20
CA PHE A 138 -4.53 -26.54 22.33
C PHE A 138 -5.28 -27.33 21.25
N ILE A 139 -6.32 -26.72 20.70
CA ILE A 139 -7.15 -27.28 19.63
C ILE A 139 -6.73 -26.71 18.29
N CYS A 140 -6.54 -25.38 18.24
CA CYS A 140 -6.34 -24.64 17.00
C CYS A 140 -5.50 -23.38 17.26
N LEU A 141 -4.61 -23.09 16.31
CA LEU A 141 -3.91 -21.82 16.18
C LEU A 141 -4.76 -20.86 15.33
N ILE A 142 -5.13 -19.72 15.89
CA ILE A 142 -5.87 -18.67 15.17
C ILE A 142 -4.91 -17.53 14.87
N ARG A 143 -4.79 -17.17 13.59
CA ARG A 143 -3.85 -16.18 13.11
C ARG A 143 -4.43 -15.23 12.05
N ALA A 144 -3.70 -14.18 11.69
CA ALA A 144 -4.12 -13.17 10.71
C ALA A 144 -3.09 -12.98 9.57
N HIS A 145 -2.53 -11.76 9.39
CA HIS A 145 -1.39 -11.41 8.50
C HIS A 145 -1.51 -11.62 6.98
N GLU A 146 -2.13 -12.70 6.50
CA GLU A 146 -2.22 -13.03 5.07
C GLU A 146 -3.62 -12.75 4.53
N ALA A 147 -3.71 -11.94 3.48
CA ALA A 147 -4.97 -11.69 2.79
C ALA A 147 -5.57 -12.99 2.24
N GLN A 148 -6.88 -13.18 2.44
CA GLN A 148 -7.63 -14.35 1.97
C GLN A 148 -8.82 -13.90 1.11
N LEU A 149 -9.05 -14.57 -0.02
CA LEU A 149 -10.16 -14.25 -0.94
C LEU A 149 -11.52 -14.25 -0.23
N GLU A 150 -11.78 -15.28 0.58
CA GLU A 150 -13.01 -15.43 1.36
C GLU A 150 -12.93 -14.78 2.75
N GLY A 151 -11.84 -14.06 3.06
CA GLY A 151 -11.60 -13.47 4.38
C GLY A 151 -11.17 -14.46 5.45
N TYR A 152 -11.06 -15.76 5.14
CA TYR A 152 -10.50 -16.77 6.02
C TYR A 152 -9.91 -17.94 5.24
N ARG A 153 -9.07 -18.74 5.92
CA ARG A 153 -8.57 -20.04 5.42
C ARG A 153 -8.46 -21.02 6.58
N LEU A 154 -8.98 -22.22 6.36
CA LEU A 154 -8.84 -23.35 7.28
C LEU A 154 -7.74 -24.26 6.74
N TYR A 155 -6.72 -24.50 7.55
CA TYR A 155 -5.68 -25.49 7.22
C TYR A 155 -6.14 -26.87 7.71
N LYS A 156 -5.34 -27.89 7.43
CA LYS A 156 -5.61 -29.30 7.74
C LYS A 156 -6.31 -29.49 9.09
N TYR A 157 -7.34 -30.34 9.09
CA TYR A 157 -8.09 -30.67 10.30
C TYR A 157 -7.20 -31.39 11.30
N ASN A 158 -7.36 -31.03 12.58
CA ASN A 158 -6.63 -31.63 13.66
C ASN A 158 -7.00 -33.12 13.75
N GLU A 159 -6.01 -34.01 13.61
CA GLU A 159 -6.24 -35.46 13.54
C GLU A 159 -6.93 -36.01 14.79
N LYS A 160 -6.64 -35.43 15.96
CA LYS A 160 -7.24 -35.82 17.25
C LYS A 160 -8.62 -35.24 17.45
N ILE A 161 -8.85 -34.03 16.93
CA ILE A 161 -10.09 -33.27 17.09
C ILE A 161 -10.56 -32.89 15.68
N LYS A 162 -11.13 -33.88 14.97
CA LYS A 162 -11.52 -33.79 13.55
C LYS A 162 -12.56 -32.71 13.22
N GLU A 163 -13.05 -32.00 14.23
CA GLU A 163 -14.00 -30.89 14.10
C GLU A 163 -13.32 -29.52 13.90
N PHE A 164 -12.03 -29.39 14.26
CA PHE A 164 -11.33 -28.10 14.19
C PHE A 164 -10.06 -28.18 13.33
N PRO A 165 -9.72 -27.13 12.57
CA PRO A 165 -8.44 -27.04 11.87
C PRO A 165 -7.28 -26.86 12.86
N GLN A 166 -6.09 -27.35 12.50
CA GLN A 166 -4.87 -27.07 13.27
C GLN A 166 -4.54 -25.57 13.26
N VAL A 167 -4.73 -24.92 12.11
CA VAL A 167 -4.47 -23.49 11.89
C VAL A 167 -5.67 -22.86 11.19
N LEU A 168 -6.03 -21.65 11.60
CA LEU A 168 -7.07 -20.84 10.98
C LEU A 168 -6.51 -19.44 10.74
N THR A 169 -6.50 -19.01 9.48
CA THR A 169 -6.21 -17.62 9.10
C THR A 169 -7.51 -16.83 8.98
N ILE A 170 -7.61 -15.68 9.66
CA ILE A 170 -8.72 -14.73 9.56
C ILE A 170 -8.22 -13.39 9.01
N PHE A 171 -8.97 -12.81 8.08
CA PHE A 171 -8.64 -11.55 7.46
C PHE A 171 -9.86 -10.64 7.40
N SER A 172 -9.77 -9.47 8.04
CA SER A 172 -10.93 -8.60 8.29
C SER A 172 -10.93 -7.29 7.49
N ALA A 173 -10.10 -7.19 6.44
CA ALA A 173 -10.08 -6.04 5.52
C ALA A 173 -10.67 -6.43 4.15
N PRO A 174 -11.94 -6.07 3.86
CA PRO A 174 -12.57 -6.41 2.58
C PRO A 174 -12.09 -5.46 1.48
N ASN A 175 -12.04 -5.95 0.24
CA ASN A 175 -11.47 -5.23 -0.91
C ASN A 175 -10.12 -4.59 -0.57
N TYR A 176 -9.19 -5.40 -0.07
CA TYR A 176 -7.89 -4.94 0.37
C TYR A 176 -7.18 -4.11 -0.72
N CYS A 177 -6.54 -3.01 -0.31
CA CYS A 177 -5.89 -2.05 -1.20
C CYS A 177 -6.76 -1.52 -2.36
N ASP A 178 -8.09 -1.57 -2.23
CA ASP A 178 -9.07 -1.22 -3.27
C ASP A 178 -9.01 -2.02 -4.57
N VAL A 179 -8.21 -3.10 -4.60
CA VAL A 179 -7.93 -3.87 -5.83
C VAL A 179 -8.14 -5.37 -5.67
N TYR A 180 -7.96 -5.93 -4.47
CA TYR A 180 -8.00 -7.38 -4.26
C TYR A 180 -9.39 -7.98 -4.43
N ASN A 181 -10.46 -7.17 -4.24
CA ASN A 181 -11.84 -7.60 -4.33
C ASN A 181 -12.20 -8.82 -3.44
N ASN A 182 -11.45 -9.01 -2.34
CA ASN A 182 -11.68 -10.08 -1.38
C ASN A 182 -12.82 -9.73 -0.41
N LYS A 183 -13.45 -10.76 0.15
CA LYS A 183 -14.28 -10.62 1.34
C LYS A 183 -13.42 -10.48 2.58
N ALA A 184 -14.02 -9.97 3.64
CA ALA A 184 -13.49 -10.06 4.99
C ALA A 184 -14.33 -11.02 5.81
N ALA A 185 -13.75 -11.51 6.92
CA ALA A 185 -14.48 -12.32 7.88
C ALA A 185 -14.10 -11.98 9.32
N ILE A 186 -14.99 -12.36 10.23
CA ILE A 186 -14.75 -12.41 11.68
C ILE A 186 -15.14 -13.79 12.22
N LEU A 187 -14.48 -14.19 13.31
CA LEU A 187 -14.82 -15.39 14.07
C LEU A 187 -15.72 -15.03 15.24
N LYS A 188 -16.83 -15.75 15.37
CA LYS A 188 -17.75 -15.66 16.50
C LYS A 188 -17.77 -16.98 17.23
N PHE A 189 -17.34 -16.96 18.49
CA PHE A 189 -17.47 -18.10 19.39
C PHE A 189 -18.72 -17.92 20.24
N GLU A 190 -19.74 -18.71 19.97
CA GLU A 190 -21.02 -18.71 20.70
C GLU A 190 -21.40 -20.15 21.06
N ASN A 191 -21.79 -20.42 22.30
CA ASN A 191 -22.22 -21.74 22.77
C ASN A 191 -21.29 -22.90 22.38
N CYS A 192 -19.97 -22.72 22.53
CA CYS A 192 -18.93 -23.69 22.12
C CYS A 192 -18.88 -23.99 20.61
N THR A 193 -19.58 -23.22 19.77
CA THR A 193 -19.51 -23.29 18.31
C THR A 193 -18.71 -22.12 17.75
N LEU A 194 -17.87 -22.42 16.76
CA LEU A 194 -17.13 -21.42 15.98
C LEU A 194 -17.91 -21.14 14.69
N ASN A 195 -18.40 -19.90 14.55
CA ASN A 195 -19.07 -19.42 13.35
C ASN A 195 -18.21 -18.36 12.65
N ILE A 196 -18.08 -18.48 11.32
CA ILE A 196 -17.37 -17.50 10.50
C ILE A 196 -18.41 -16.60 9.84
N SER A 197 -18.37 -15.31 10.14
CA SER A 197 -19.25 -14.31 9.52
C SER A 197 -18.45 -13.51 8.50
N GLN A 198 -18.82 -13.63 7.21
CA GLN A 198 -18.20 -12.87 6.13
C GLN A 198 -18.94 -11.54 5.88
N PHE A 199 -18.22 -10.54 5.39
CA PHE A 199 -18.77 -9.24 5.00
C PHE A 199 -17.99 -8.63 3.81
N GLY A 200 -18.68 -7.76 3.07
CA GLY A 200 -18.12 -7.04 1.92
C GLY A 200 -17.58 -5.66 2.30
N TYR A 201 -16.96 -4.98 1.33
CA TYR A 201 -16.45 -3.64 1.52
C TYR A 201 -17.57 -2.59 1.60
N SER A 202 -17.24 -1.43 2.14
CA SER A 202 -18.09 -0.24 2.15
C SER A 202 -17.36 0.90 1.42
N SER A 203 -18.10 1.83 0.84
CA SER A 203 -17.49 3.01 0.23
C SER A 203 -16.79 3.87 1.28
N HIS A 204 -15.63 4.42 0.92
CA HIS A 204 -14.87 5.36 1.75
C HIS A 204 -14.45 6.58 0.92
N PRO A 205 -14.09 7.70 1.58
CA PRO A 205 -13.59 8.88 0.89
C PRO A 205 -12.33 8.57 0.08
N TYR A 206 -12.23 9.19 -1.09
CA TYR A 206 -11.04 9.10 -1.93
C TYR A 206 -9.94 10.05 -1.41
N LEU A 207 -8.72 9.52 -1.30
CA LEU A 207 -7.53 10.28 -0.95
C LEU A 207 -6.46 10.03 -2.00
N LEU A 208 -5.74 11.09 -2.37
CA LEU A 208 -4.60 10.96 -3.26
C LEU A 208 -3.47 10.18 -2.55
N PRO A 209 -2.65 9.43 -3.30
CA PRO A 209 -1.52 8.70 -2.73
C PRO A 209 -0.61 9.60 -1.89
N HIS A 210 -0.12 9.08 -0.76
CA HIS A 210 0.73 9.80 0.20
C HIS A 210 0.13 11.12 0.70
N PHE A 211 -1.20 11.24 0.73
CA PHE A 211 -1.91 12.43 1.20
C PHE A 211 -1.53 13.71 0.44
N LEU A 212 -1.15 13.58 -0.83
CA LEU A 212 -0.81 14.72 -1.68
C LEU A 212 -2.00 15.67 -1.83
N ASP A 213 -1.74 16.96 -1.75
CA ASP A 213 -2.73 17.97 -2.12
C ASP A 213 -2.86 18.09 -3.65
N ILE A 214 -3.99 18.63 -4.09
CA ILE A 214 -4.32 18.75 -5.51
C ILE A 214 -3.34 19.63 -6.29
N PHE A 215 -2.70 20.61 -5.65
CA PHE A 215 -1.71 21.46 -6.33
C PHE A 215 -0.40 20.70 -6.50
N SER A 216 0.11 20.06 -5.45
CA SER A 216 1.31 19.21 -5.54
C SER A 216 1.14 18.11 -6.58
N TRP A 217 -0.06 17.54 -6.70
CA TRP A 217 -0.37 16.54 -7.72
C TRP A 217 -0.47 17.12 -9.14
N SER A 218 -1.11 18.28 -9.32
CA SER A 218 -1.44 18.82 -10.65
C SER A 218 -0.38 19.77 -11.25
N ILE A 219 0.39 20.50 -10.43
CA ILE A 219 1.40 21.48 -10.90
C ILE A 219 2.38 20.87 -11.90
N PRO A 220 2.94 19.66 -11.69
CA PRO A 220 3.85 19.06 -12.66
C PRO A 220 3.18 18.89 -14.04
N PHE A 221 1.93 18.43 -14.06
CA PHE A 221 1.16 18.26 -15.30
C PHE A 221 0.82 19.59 -15.97
N VAL A 222 0.35 20.58 -15.20
CA VAL A 222 0.03 21.91 -15.74
C VAL A 222 1.28 22.56 -16.34
N THR A 223 2.40 22.50 -15.63
CA THR A 223 3.69 23.04 -16.10
C THR A 223 4.13 22.37 -17.38
N GLU A 224 3.99 21.04 -17.47
CA GLU A 224 4.28 20.26 -18.67
C GLU A 224 3.44 20.74 -19.85
N LYS A 225 2.11 20.81 -19.70
CA LYS A 225 1.20 21.15 -20.80
C LYS A 225 1.32 22.60 -21.26
N VAL A 226 1.55 23.54 -20.34
CA VAL A 226 1.82 24.94 -20.68
C VAL A 226 3.15 25.06 -21.42
N THR A 227 4.19 24.35 -20.98
CA THR A 227 5.50 24.35 -21.64
C THR A 227 5.40 23.75 -23.05
N GLU A 228 4.64 22.66 -23.21
CA GLU A 228 4.36 22.05 -24.51
C GLU A 228 3.64 23.02 -25.45
N MET A 229 2.58 23.68 -24.96
CA MET A 229 1.85 24.71 -25.72
C MET A 229 2.77 25.85 -26.15
N LEU A 230 3.56 26.41 -25.24
CA LEU A 230 4.51 27.48 -25.55
C LEU A 230 5.55 27.03 -26.58
N ASN A 231 6.04 25.80 -26.45
CA ASN A 231 6.97 25.24 -27.43
C ASN A 231 6.33 25.17 -28.81
N TYR A 232 5.07 24.72 -28.94
CA TYR A 232 4.35 24.72 -30.22
C TYR A 232 4.14 26.12 -30.81
N VAL A 233 3.77 27.10 -29.98
CA VAL A 233 3.58 28.49 -30.42
C VAL A 233 4.89 29.11 -30.90
N LEU A 234 6.02 28.74 -30.28
CA LEU A 234 7.34 29.27 -30.59
C LEU A 234 8.09 28.50 -31.67
N GLN A 235 7.52 27.40 -32.21
CA GLN A 235 8.15 26.70 -33.33
C GLN A 235 8.27 27.67 -34.51
N PRO A 236 9.46 27.80 -35.13
CA PRO A 236 9.61 28.60 -36.33
C PRO A 236 8.70 28.03 -37.42
N ARG A 237 8.08 28.93 -38.21
CA ARG A 237 7.30 28.49 -39.37
C ARG A 237 8.23 27.70 -40.31
N PRO A 238 7.74 26.63 -40.96
CA PRO A 238 8.57 25.90 -41.92
C PRO A 238 9.02 26.87 -43.02
N GLY A 239 10.30 27.24 -43.02
CA GLY A 239 10.90 28.21 -43.95
C GLY A 239 11.60 29.41 -43.32
N GLU A 240 11.42 29.71 -42.02
CA GLU A 240 12.21 30.73 -41.33
C GLU A 240 13.60 30.17 -40.98
N LYS A 241 14.60 30.49 -41.80
CA LYS A 241 16.00 30.35 -41.41
C LYS A 241 16.27 31.35 -40.30
N ILE A 242 16.78 30.88 -39.16
CA ILE A 242 17.39 31.73 -38.15
C ILE A 242 18.67 32.25 -38.82
N ASP A 243 18.61 33.47 -39.31
CA ASP A 243 19.78 34.14 -39.87
C ASP A 243 20.59 34.67 -38.69
N ASP A 244 21.78 34.12 -38.46
CA ASP A 244 22.75 34.55 -37.43
C ASP A 244 23.45 35.86 -37.85
N SER A 245 22.71 36.80 -38.47
CA SER A 245 23.20 38.11 -38.86
C SER A 245 22.91 39.11 -37.73
N GLU A 246 23.97 39.77 -37.23
CA GLU A 246 23.98 40.55 -35.99
C GLU A 246 23.13 41.83 -35.98
N ASP A 247 22.39 42.17 -37.03
CA ASP A 247 21.65 43.43 -37.10
C ASP A 247 20.27 43.24 -37.73
N ASP A 248 19.26 42.99 -36.90
CA ASP A 248 17.89 43.22 -37.30
C ASP A 248 17.03 43.65 -36.10
N GLN A 249 16.78 44.96 -36.02
CA GLN A 249 15.73 45.51 -35.18
C GLN A 249 14.37 45.18 -35.81
N VAL A 250 13.55 44.37 -35.15
CA VAL A 250 12.17 44.11 -35.60
C VAL A 250 11.32 45.34 -35.27
N ILE A 251 11.02 46.14 -36.29
CA ILE A 251 10.02 47.21 -36.21
C ILE A 251 8.64 46.57 -36.36
N ILE A 252 7.83 46.59 -35.30
CA ILE A 252 6.42 46.21 -35.36
C ILE A 252 5.68 47.35 -36.09
N ASN A 253 5.45 47.18 -37.40
CA ASN A 253 4.59 48.09 -38.16
C ASN A 253 3.13 47.83 -37.80
N GLN A 254 2.53 48.70 -36.99
CA GLN A 254 1.08 48.87 -36.96
C GLN A 254 0.68 49.76 -38.14
N GLN A 255 -0.18 49.26 -39.04
CA GLN A 255 -0.84 50.08 -40.03
C GLN A 255 -1.77 51.09 -39.33
N PRO A 256 -1.76 52.38 -39.71
CA PRO A 256 -2.64 53.36 -39.09
C PRO A 256 -4.04 53.29 -39.72
N ILE A 257 -5.04 52.89 -38.92
CA ILE A 257 -6.45 53.17 -39.23
C ILE A 257 -6.82 54.48 -38.54
N GLY A 258 -6.98 55.54 -39.32
CA GLY A 258 -7.83 56.70 -39.03
C GLY A 258 -7.35 57.74 -38.00
N GLN A 259 -6.94 58.92 -38.49
CA GLN A 259 -7.08 60.22 -37.81
C GLN A 259 -8.55 60.42 -37.37
N GLN A 260 -8.95 60.90 -36.19
CA GLN A 260 -8.71 62.18 -35.50
C GLN A 260 -9.52 62.07 -34.17
N LEU A 261 -9.01 62.34 -32.96
CA LEU A 261 -9.08 63.64 -32.25
C LEU A 261 -8.62 63.43 -30.79
N GLY A 262 -7.70 64.29 -30.32
CA GLY A 262 -7.76 64.90 -28.99
C GLY A 262 -7.33 64.10 -27.74
N ASN A 263 -6.14 64.45 -27.23
CA ASN A 263 -5.72 64.42 -25.82
C ASN A 263 -5.62 63.07 -25.09
N SER A 264 -4.41 62.49 -25.03
CA SER A 264 -3.99 61.70 -23.85
C SER A 264 -2.46 61.70 -23.67
N ARG A 265 -2.05 61.75 -22.40
CA ARG A 265 -0.68 61.83 -21.85
C ARG A 265 0.30 60.81 -22.45
N PRO A 266 1.63 61.07 -22.44
CA PRO A 266 2.60 60.11 -22.94
C PRO A 266 2.60 58.84 -22.08
N LEU A 267 2.20 57.71 -22.69
CA LEU A 267 2.41 56.38 -22.12
C LEU A 267 3.92 56.12 -21.99
N GLY A 268 4.31 55.52 -20.87
CA GLY A 268 5.70 55.20 -20.54
C GLY A 268 6.41 54.39 -21.63
N LYS A 269 7.72 54.61 -21.75
CA LYS A 269 8.60 53.94 -22.70
C LYS A 269 8.45 52.42 -22.60
N PHE A 270 7.86 51.80 -23.61
CA PHE A 270 7.91 50.35 -23.77
C PHE A 270 9.35 49.94 -24.11
N GLN A 271 9.91 49.03 -23.31
CA GLN A 271 11.26 48.53 -23.46
C GLN A 271 11.33 47.66 -24.72
N GLN A 272 12.16 48.05 -25.69
CA GLN A 272 12.39 47.28 -26.92
C GLN A 272 13.07 45.95 -26.58
N ILE A 273 12.39 44.84 -26.83
CA ILE A 273 12.95 43.49 -26.68
C ILE A 273 13.74 43.17 -27.94
N THR A 274 15.07 43.07 -27.83
CA THR A 274 15.97 42.72 -28.96
C THR A 274 15.73 41.28 -29.47
N LYS A 275 15.90 41.00 -30.77
CA LYS A 275 15.82 39.61 -31.35
C LYS A 275 16.63 38.61 -30.52
N LYS A 276 17.83 39.02 -30.08
CA LYS A 276 18.70 38.24 -29.18
C LYS A 276 18.02 37.80 -27.88
N GLN A 277 17.20 38.65 -27.25
CA GLN A 277 16.43 38.28 -26.05
C GLN A 277 15.31 37.28 -26.37
N ILE A 278 14.69 37.39 -27.55
CA ILE A 278 13.68 36.44 -28.02
C ILE A 278 14.32 35.08 -28.29
N ASP A 279 15.48 35.02 -28.93
CA ASP A 279 16.16 33.77 -29.26
C ASP A 279 16.76 33.07 -28.03
N ILE A 280 17.29 33.84 -27.08
CA ILE A 280 17.68 33.32 -25.76
C ILE A 280 16.45 32.74 -25.03
N THR A 281 15.30 33.40 -25.12
CA THR A 281 14.06 32.94 -24.47
C THR A 281 13.53 31.67 -25.16
N LYS A 282 13.56 31.60 -26.49
CA LYS A 282 13.24 30.39 -27.27
C LYS A 282 14.15 29.22 -26.92
N SER A 283 15.46 29.45 -26.81
CA SER A 283 16.43 28.42 -26.43
C SER A 283 16.20 27.90 -25.00
N LYS A 284 15.94 28.81 -24.05
CA LYS A 284 15.57 28.45 -22.67
C LYS A 284 14.26 27.65 -22.62
N ILE A 285 13.23 28.06 -23.36
CA ILE A 285 11.95 27.35 -23.41
C ILE A 285 12.11 25.98 -24.07
N SER A 286 12.92 25.87 -25.14
CA SER A 286 13.21 24.59 -25.79
C SER A 286 13.96 23.63 -24.86
N PHE A 287 14.94 24.13 -24.10
CA PHE A 287 15.67 23.34 -23.11
C PHE A 287 14.74 22.87 -21.98
N VAL A 288 13.93 23.77 -21.42
CA VAL A 288 12.92 23.44 -20.40
C VAL A 288 11.93 22.42 -20.97
N SER A 289 11.47 22.56 -22.21
CA SER A 289 10.59 21.60 -22.88
C SER A 289 11.23 20.20 -23.01
N LYS A 290 12.52 20.11 -23.36
CA LYS A 290 13.24 18.83 -23.40
C LYS A 290 13.40 18.20 -22.01
N MET A 291 13.73 19.00 -21.00
CA MET A 291 13.85 18.53 -19.61
C MET A 291 12.50 18.07 -19.06
N MET A 292 11.42 18.79 -19.37
CA MET A 292 10.06 18.43 -18.98
C MET A 292 9.62 17.13 -19.67
N LYS A 293 9.95 16.91 -20.96
CA LYS A 293 9.70 15.61 -21.62
C LYS A 293 10.42 14.45 -20.93
N MET A 294 11.64 14.64 -20.45
CA MET A 294 12.36 13.62 -19.67
C MET A 294 11.67 13.36 -18.32
N GLN A 295 11.22 14.41 -17.62
CA GLN A 295 10.43 14.28 -16.40
C GLN A 295 9.05 13.65 -16.66
N THR A 296 8.44 13.88 -17.83
CA THR A 296 7.20 13.20 -18.26
C THR A 296 7.41 11.71 -18.37
N VAL A 297 8.51 11.24 -18.98
CA VAL A 297 8.82 9.81 -19.04
C VAL A 297 8.97 9.24 -17.64
N LEU A 298 9.70 9.91 -16.75
CA LEU A 298 9.85 9.47 -15.36
C LEU A 298 8.52 9.45 -14.58
N ARG A 299 7.64 10.43 -14.83
CA ARG A 299 6.30 10.49 -14.23
C ARG A 299 5.38 9.42 -14.80
N GLN A 300 5.40 9.20 -16.11
CA GLN A 300 4.62 8.16 -16.78
C GLN A 300 5.07 6.78 -16.35
N GLU A 301 6.37 6.54 -16.19
CA GLU A 301 6.89 5.30 -15.61
C GLU A 301 6.38 5.13 -14.16
N ARG A 302 6.40 6.20 -13.34
CA ARG A 302 5.87 6.16 -11.97
C ARG A 302 4.36 5.92 -11.92
N GLU A 303 3.59 6.58 -12.79
CA GLU A 303 2.15 6.39 -12.93
C GLU A 303 1.79 5.05 -13.55
N ASN A 304 2.58 4.52 -14.48
CA ASN A 304 2.40 3.20 -15.07
C ASN A 304 2.70 2.13 -14.04
N ILE A 305 3.70 2.31 -13.17
CA ILE A 305 3.94 1.45 -12.00
C ILE A 305 2.74 1.51 -11.03
N ILE A 306 2.15 2.69 -10.81
CA ILE A 306 0.94 2.84 -9.98
C ILE A 306 -0.29 2.21 -10.66
N LYS A 307 -0.45 2.35 -11.97
CA LYS A 307 -1.53 1.74 -12.76
C LYS A 307 -1.37 0.23 -12.88
N LEU A 308 -0.15 -0.29 -12.99
CA LEU A 308 0.16 -1.73 -12.92
C LEU A 308 -0.14 -2.28 -11.53
N LYS A 309 0.16 -1.52 -10.46
CA LYS A 309 -0.22 -1.84 -9.08
C LYS A 309 -1.71 -1.63 -8.79
N GLY A 310 -2.39 -0.85 -9.61
CA GLY A 310 -3.78 -0.44 -9.45
C GLY A 310 -4.66 -0.83 -10.63
N LEU A 311 -4.40 -1.98 -11.27
CA LEU A 311 -5.18 -2.45 -12.41
C LEU A 311 -6.63 -2.73 -11.96
N CYS A 312 -7.48 -1.72 -12.09
CA CYS A 312 -8.92 -1.88 -12.23
C CYS A 312 -9.21 -2.64 -13.53
N PRO A 313 -9.93 -3.77 -13.50
CA PRO A 313 -10.64 -4.25 -14.68
C PRO A 313 -11.82 -3.32 -14.96
N ASP A 314 -12.05 -3.04 -16.23
CA ASP A 314 -13.06 -2.13 -16.75
C ASP A 314 -14.47 -2.25 -16.12
N LYS A 315 -14.97 -1.11 -15.64
CA LYS A 315 -16.37 -0.62 -15.62
C LYS A 315 -17.54 -1.60 -15.87
N ARG A 316 -17.62 -2.74 -15.17
CA ARG A 316 -18.88 -3.49 -15.01
C ARG A 316 -18.99 -4.09 -13.62
N ILE A 317 -20.15 -3.90 -13.00
CA ILE A 317 -20.55 -4.53 -11.73
C ILE A 317 -21.03 -5.96 -12.04
N PRO A 318 -20.43 -7.03 -11.48
CA PRO A 318 -21.07 -8.33 -11.48
C PRO A 318 -21.98 -8.43 -10.26
N ARG A 319 -23.29 -8.48 -10.51
CA ARG A 319 -24.25 -8.99 -9.52
C ARG A 319 -23.96 -10.47 -9.31
N GLY A 320 -23.57 -10.82 -8.10
CA GLY A 320 -23.59 -12.19 -7.59
C GLY A 320 -22.52 -13.11 -8.19
N VAL A 321 -21.40 -13.25 -7.50
CA VAL A 321 -20.37 -14.28 -7.79
C VAL A 321 -20.92 -15.72 -7.62
N LEU A 322 -22.15 -15.89 -7.10
CA LEU A 322 -22.89 -17.15 -7.09
C LEU A 322 -23.73 -17.42 -8.36
N LEU A 323 -23.94 -16.41 -9.23
CA LEU A 323 -24.74 -16.51 -10.47
C LEU A 323 -23.90 -16.84 -11.71
N GLN A 324 -22.57 -16.76 -11.65
CA GLN A 324 -21.66 -16.95 -12.79
C GLN A 324 -21.05 -18.36 -12.90
N GLY A 325 -21.46 -19.30 -12.03
CA GLY A 325 -20.97 -20.67 -12.06
C GLY A 325 -19.44 -20.79 -11.87
N ALA A 326 -18.86 -21.87 -12.39
CA ALA A 326 -17.45 -22.20 -12.17
C ALA A 326 -16.46 -21.24 -12.85
N GLU A 327 -16.86 -20.54 -13.91
CA GLU A 327 -15.98 -19.62 -14.65
C GLU A 327 -15.75 -18.31 -13.89
N GLY A 328 -16.79 -17.72 -13.29
CA GLY A 328 -16.64 -16.49 -12.49
C GLY A 328 -15.80 -16.68 -11.23
N ILE A 329 -15.80 -17.89 -10.65
CA ILE A 329 -14.94 -18.24 -9.51
C ILE A 329 -13.46 -18.32 -9.93
N LYS A 330 -13.18 -18.90 -11.11
CA LYS A 330 -11.81 -18.98 -11.64
C LYS A 330 -11.24 -17.59 -11.93
N ASP A 331 -12.04 -16.73 -12.56
CA ASP A 331 -11.64 -15.36 -12.89
C ASP A 331 -11.34 -14.52 -11.62
N ALA A 332 -12.21 -14.60 -10.61
CA ALA A 332 -11.98 -13.92 -9.33
C ALA A 332 -10.72 -14.43 -8.60
N LEU A 333 -10.46 -15.74 -8.65
CA LEU A 333 -9.27 -16.35 -8.06
C LEU A 333 -8.00 -15.94 -8.81
N GLU A 334 -8.03 -15.90 -10.15
CA GLU A 334 -6.92 -15.46 -10.98
C GLU A 334 -6.59 -13.98 -10.75
N HIS A 335 -7.61 -13.12 -10.67
CA HIS A 335 -7.46 -11.70 -10.34
C HIS A 335 -6.84 -11.50 -8.95
N PHE A 336 -7.35 -12.21 -7.94
CA PHE A 336 -6.82 -12.14 -6.57
C PHE A 336 -5.34 -12.59 -6.53
N ASN A 337 -5.00 -13.70 -7.17
CA ASN A 337 -3.65 -14.23 -7.20
C ASN A 337 -2.68 -13.30 -7.96
N THR A 338 -3.12 -12.70 -9.05
CA THR A 338 -2.33 -11.73 -9.83
C THR A 338 -2.06 -10.48 -8.99
N THR A 339 -3.08 -9.97 -8.31
CA THR A 339 -2.95 -8.81 -7.41
C THR A 339 -2.01 -9.11 -6.25
N ARG A 340 -2.17 -10.28 -5.61
CA ARG A 340 -1.28 -10.77 -4.55
C ARG A 340 0.17 -10.89 -5.00
N ALA A 341 0.40 -11.35 -6.23
CA ALA A 341 1.74 -11.45 -6.80
C ALA A 341 2.38 -10.08 -7.04
N ALA A 342 1.61 -9.10 -7.52
CA ALA A 342 2.08 -7.72 -7.72
C ALA A 342 2.41 -7.02 -6.39
N ASP A 343 1.69 -7.35 -5.32
CA ASP A 343 1.85 -6.76 -3.98
C ASP A 343 2.91 -7.46 -3.12
N ARG A 344 3.45 -8.59 -3.58
CA ARG A 344 4.42 -9.42 -2.84
C ARG A 344 5.64 -8.66 -2.32
N ILE A 345 6.05 -7.58 -2.99
CA ILE A 345 7.17 -6.73 -2.56
C ILE A 345 6.81 -5.96 -1.28
N ASN A 346 5.56 -5.53 -1.13
CA ASN A 346 5.09 -4.80 0.04
C ASN A 346 4.84 -5.75 1.23
N GLU A 347 4.66 -7.04 0.98
CA GLU A 347 4.52 -8.05 2.03
C GLU A 347 5.86 -8.43 2.71
N LYS A 348 7.00 -7.95 2.18
CA LYS A 348 8.34 -8.18 2.73
C LYS A 348 8.67 -7.23 3.88
N TRP A 349 9.57 -7.69 4.73
CA TRP A 349 10.26 -6.82 5.68
C TRP A 349 11.02 -5.71 4.93
N PRO A 350 10.83 -4.42 5.27
CA PRO A 350 11.51 -3.32 4.58
C PRO A 350 13.03 -3.36 4.77
N GLU A 351 13.78 -3.25 3.68
CA GLU A 351 15.23 -2.99 3.76
C GLU A 351 15.45 -1.60 4.38
N THR A 352 16.33 -1.50 5.38
CA THR A 352 16.72 -0.21 5.97
C THR A 352 17.32 0.68 4.89
N LYS A 353 16.69 1.85 4.66
CA LYS A 353 17.20 2.90 3.77
C LYS A 353 18.50 3.50 4.29
#